data_AF-A0A9Q0ZWC7-F1
#
_entry.id   AF-A0A9Q0ZWC7-F1
#
_cell.length_a   1.000
_cell.length_b   1.000
_cell.length_c   1.000
_cell.angle_alpha   90.00
_cell.angle_beta   90.00
_cell.angle_gamma   90.00
#
_symmetry.space_group_name_H-M   'P 1'
#
loop_
_entity.id
_entity.type
_entity.pdbx_description
1 polymer ?
#
loop_
_entity_poly.entity_id
_entity_poly.type
_entity_poly.pdbx_seq_one_letter_code
_entity_poly.pdbx_strand_id
1 'polypeptide(L)'
;MELAETTGKEIPLSNKVKVLDVKDEVNDSPIEQVRLTVPIRDDPTLPCLTFRTWVLGITSCTLLAFVNQFFGYRQNILSVTSVSAQIVVLPLGRLMAAILPDKVIRFPGTKWSFSLNPGPFNLKEHVLVTIFANSGSNPVYAVDIITIVKAFYHGNIDAVPAILLSQTTQLLGYGWAGVFRKFLVDSPYMWWPSNLVQVSLFRALHEVEIRRKGGLTRLQFFLVVLVSSFAYYIVPGYLFQSITALSFVCWIWKDSVTAQQIGSGLHGLGIGSFAFDWSTVAGFLGSPLATPGFAIINILFGYIMILYIIIPISYWTNSYDAKRFPIFSSHVFDANGKPYDVSTALNETTFEFNRAGYDGYSKVNLSIFFVYTYGLSFAVLAATLTHVALFHGREIWQQTKATLKDDNWTSPAYL
;
A
#
# COMPACT_ATOMS: atom_id res chain seq x y z
N MET A 1 59.52 -65.12 5.47
CA MET A 1 58.29 -65.92 5.65
C MET A 1 57.22 -65.22 4.85
N GLU A 2 57.14 -65.59 3.58
CA GLU A 2 56.07 -66.48 3.04
C GLU A 2 54.78 -65.68 2.83
N LEU A 3 54.50 -65.26 1.57
CA LEU A 3 53.62 -65.93 0.59
C LEU A 3 52.14 -65.80 1.01
N ALA A 4 51.16 -65.37 0.23
CA ALA A 4 50.89 -65.37 -1.22
C ALA A 4 49.72 -64.37 -1.49
N GLU A 5 49.66 -63.60 -2.59
CA GLU A 5 48.83 -63.84 -3.81
C GLU A 5 47.38 -64.28 -3.51
N THR A 6 46.27 -63.73 -4.03
CA THR A 6 45.83 -63.09 -5.29
C THR A 6 44.42 -62.51 -4.98
N THR A 7 43.74 -61.60 -5.68
CA THR A 7 43.47 -61.46 -7.13
C THR A 7 42.80 -60.11 -7.36
N GLY A 8 43.13 -59.43 -8.46
CA GLY A 8 42.44 -58.19 -8.87
C GLY A 8 41.10 -58.44 -9.58
N LYS A 9 40.27 -57.39 -9.62
CA LYS A 9 39.51 -57.00 -10.82
C LYS A 9 38.94 -55.58 -10.68
N GLU A 10 39.09 -54.82 -11.75
CA GLU A 10 38.67 -53.45 -11.95
C GLU A 10 37.14 -53.28 -12.00
N ILE A 11 36.70 -52.14 -11.43
CA ILE A 11 35.56 -51.23 -11.66
C ILE A 11 34.50 -51.63 -12.73
N PRO A 12 33.20 -51.34 -12.47
CA PRO A 12 32.63 -50.17 -13.15
C PRO A 12 31.85 -49.20 -12.24
N LEU A 13 31.95 -47.92 -12.60
CA LEU A 13 31.25 -46.76 -12.08
C LEU A 13 29.72 -46.97 -12.00
N SER A 14 29.12 -46.76 -10.83
CA SER A 14 27.78 -46.16 -10.74
C SER A 14 27.47 -45.65 -9.32
N ASN A 15 27.18 -44.35 -9.22
CA ASN A 15 26.34 -43.72 -8.20
C ASN A 15 26.69 -43.91 -6.71
N LYS A 16 27.82 -43.33 -6.28
CA LYS A 16 27.88 -42.70 -4.95
C LYS A 16 28.02 -41.19 -5.12
N VAL A 17 26.90 -40.57 -5.50
CA VAL A 17 26.67 -39.14 -5.29
C VAL A 17 26.75 -38.89 -3.79
N LYS A 18 27.53 -37.88 -3.41
CA LYS A 18 27.59 -37.24 -2.10
C LYS A 18 26.20 -37.19 -1.44
N VAL A 19 26.01 -38.00 -0.41
CA VAL A 19 24.95 -37.78 0.60
C VAL A 19 25.64 -37.34 1.88
N LEU A 20 26.32 -36.18 1.81
CA LEU A 20 26.89 -35.48 2.97
C LEU A 20 27.00 -33.99 2.62
N ASP A 21 25.85 -33.34 2.41
CA ASP A 21 25.61 -31.92 2.73
C ASP A 21 24.12 -31.60 2.45
N VAL A 22 23.25 -32.02 3.36
CA VAL A 22 21.94 -31.37 3.55
C VAL A 22 21.87 -31.08 5.04
N LYS A 23 22.46 -29.94 5.42
CA LYS A 23 22.13 -29.29 6.69
C LYS A 23 20.64 -28.95 6.68
N ASP A 24 20.05 -28.97 7.86
CA ASP A 24 18.66 -28.67 8.18
C ASP A 24 18.12 -27.38 7.51
N GLU A 25 17.56 -27.50 6.30
CA GLU A 25 16.74 -26.47 5.64
C GLU A 25 15.31 -26.98 5.50
N VAL A 26 14.53 -27.19 6.57
CA VAL A 26 13.10 -27.51 6.36
C VAL A 26 12.17 -26.99 7.45
N ASN A 27 12.12 -25.67 7.60
CA ASN A 27 10.85 -24.95 7.79
C ASN A 27 11.01 -23.51 7.30
N ASP A 28 11.45 -23.40 6.05
CA ASP A 28 11.87 -22.16 5.45
C ASP A 28 10.74 -21.62 4.57
N SER A 29 10.47 -20.31 4.64
CA SER A 29 9.42 -19.70 3.80
C SER A 29 9.75 -19.99 2.33
N PRO A 30 8.78 -20.37 1.48
CA PRO A 30 9.03 -20.64 0.07
C PRO A 30 9.50 -19.38 -0.70
N ILE A 31 9.34 -18.19 -0.09
CA ILE A 31 9.72 -16.90 -0.65
C ILE A 31 11.07 -16.46 -0.06
N GLU A 32 12.09 -16.39 -0.90
CA GLU A 32 13.45 -16.01 -0.50
C GLU A 32 13.50 -14.65 0.22
N GLN A 33 12.74 -13.66 -0.25
CA GLN A 33 12.69 -12.34 0.36
C GLN A 33 12.16 -12.39 1.79
N VAL A 34 11.17 -13.24 2.06
CA VAL A 34 10.61 -13.44 3.41
C VAL A 34 11.65 -14.10 4.30
N ARG A 35 12.31 -15.15 3.81
CA ARG A 35 13.39 -15.85 4.53
C ARG A 35 14.54 -14.94 4.97
N LEU A 36 14.96 -14.03 4.09
CA LEU A 36 16.07 -13.11 4.39
C LEU A 36 15.68 -12.02 5.40
N THR A 37 14.38 -11.69 5.49
CA THR A 37 13.88 -10.54 6.25
C THR A 37 13.18 -10.91 7.55
N VAL A 38 12.54 -12.07 7.65
CA VAL A 38 11.72 -12.49 8.80
C VAL A 38 12.46 -13.56 9.62
N PRO A 39 12.62 -13.41 10.94
CA PRO A 39 13.20 -14.46 11.77
C PRO A 39 12.25 -15.65 11.92
N ILE A 40 12.81 -16.86 11.94
CA ILE A 40 12.05 -18.13 12.09
C ILE A 40 11.61 -18.36 13.55
N ARG A 41 12.23 -17.67 14.51
CA ARG A 41 12.00 -17.87 15.95
C ARG A 41 11.10 -16.78 16.52
N ASP A 42 10.09 -17.18 17.29
CA ASP A 42 9.24 -16.31 18.10
C ASP A 42 9.35 -16.67 19.58
N ASP A 43 9.25 -15.66 20.46
CA ASP A 43 9.14 -15.85 21.90
C ASP A 43 7.68 -15.59 22.35
N PRO A 44 6.90 -16.64 22.65
CA PRO A 44 5.49 -16.49 23.02
C PRO A 44 5.28 -15.88 24.41
N THR A 45 6.33 -15.71 25.22
CA THR A 45 6.22 -15.19 26.59
C THR A 45 6.18 -13.66 26.65
N LEU A 46 6.57 -12.97 25.57
CA LEU A 46 6.61 -11.51 25.52
C LEU A 46 5.20 -10.90 25.61
N PRO A 47 4.97 -9.89 26.46
CA PRO A 47 3.66 -9.25 26.59
C PRO A 47 3.34 -8.40 25.36
N CYS A 48 2.13 -8.55 24.81
CA CYS A 48 1.70 -7.85 23.59
C CYS A 48 0.68 -6.74 23.87
N LEU A 49 -0.41 -7.07 24.57
CA LEU A 49 -1.53 -6.17 24.85
C LEU A 49 -1.36 -5.46 26.19
N THR A 50 -0.39 -4.55 26.26
CA THR A 50 -0.12 -3.76 27.47
C THR A 50 -0.87 -2.44 27.44
N PHE A 51 -0.90 -1.73 28.58
CA PHE A 51 -1.41 -0.36 28.66
C PHE A 51 -0.74 0.57 27.62
N ARG A 52 0.57 0.45 27.43
CA ARG A 52 1.34 1.24 26.46
C ARG A 52 0.87 0.99 25.05
N THR A 53 0.62 -0.27 24.69
CA THR A 53 0.12 -0.64 23.36
C THR A 53 -1.20 0.07 23.04
N TRP A 54 -2.13 0.10 23.99
CA TRP A 54 -3.42 0.78 23.81
C TRP A 54 -3.27 2.30 23.71
N VAL A 55 -2.53 2.92 24.63
CA VAL A 55 -2.34 4.38 24.64
C VAL A 55 -1.62 4.86 23.39
N LEU A 56 -0.46 4.28 23.08
CA LEU A 56 0.33 4.67 21.91
C LEU A 56 -0.37 4.27 20.60
N GLY A 57 -1.02 3.11 20.57
CA GLY A 57 -1.77 2.61 19.41
C GLY A 57 -2.94 3.49 19.05
N ILE A 58 -3.86 3.75 19.99
CA ILE A 58 -5.04 4.59 19.75
C ILE A 58 -4.62 6.00 19.39
N THR A 59 -3.67 6.59 20.12
CA THR A 59 -3.19 7.95 19.83
C THR A 59 -2.57 8.04 18.44
N SER A 60 -1.72 7.08 18.06
CA SER A 60 -1.12 7.04 16.72
C SER A 60 -2.19 6.87 15.64
N CYS A 61 -3.17 5.98 15.85
CA CYS A 61 -4.28 5.79 14.93
C CYS A 61 -5.07 7.08 14.69
N THR A 62 -5.51 7.75 15.77
CA THR A 62 -6.29 9.00 15.66
C THR A 62 -5.48 10.12 15.01
N LEU A 63 -4.21 10.29 15.38
CA LEU A 63 -3.35 11.32 14.80
C LEU A 63 -3.11 11.08 13.31
N LEU A 64 -2.78 9.86 12.89
CA LEU A 64 -2.57 9.55 11.48
C LEU A 64 -3.86 9.70 10.67
N ALA A 65 -5.02 9.31 11.23
CA ALA A 65 -6.31 9.46 10.56
C ALA A 65 -6.63 10.93 10.30
N PHE A 66 -6.44 11.78 11.31
CA PHE A 66 -6.67 13.22 11.17
C PHE A 66 -5.72 13.84 10.14
N VAL A 67 -4.41 13.58 10.26
CA VAL A 67 -3.39 14.19 9.39
C VAL A 67 -3.56 13.75 7.94
N ASN A 68 -3.80 12.47 7.68
CA ASN A 68 -3.99 11.97 6.32
C ASN A 68 -5.32 12.43 5.71
N GLN A 69 -6.41 12.51 6.49
CA GLN A 69 -7.65 13.07 5.98
C GLN A 69 -7.49 14.55 5.63
N PHE A 70 -6.78 15.32 6.47
CA PHE A 70 -6.49 16.73 6.20
C PHE A 70 -5.63 16.92 4.95
N PHE A 71 -4.58 16.12 4.78
CA PHE A 71 -3.73 16.20 3.59
C PHE A 71 -4.39 15.67 2.32
N GLY A 72 -5.40 14.80 2.42
CA GLY A 72 -6.18 14.33 1.29
C GLY A 72 -6.89 15.45 0.51
N TYR A 73 -7.19 16.58 1.15
CA TYR A 73 -7.81 17.74 0.50
C TYR A 73 -6.81 18.68 -0.18
N ARG A 74 -5.51 18.38 -0.14
CA ARG A 74 -4.50 19.17 -0.86
C ARG A 74 -4.48 18.79 -2.34
N GLN A 75 -4.25 19.79 -3.19
CA GLN A 75 -4.09 19.58 -4.63
C GLN A 75 -2.91 18.64 -4.96
N ASN A 76 -1.83 18.74 -4.18
CA ASN A 76 -0.76 17.74 -4.15
C ASN A 76 -0.90 16.93 -2.86
N ILE A 77 -1.47 15.73 -2.97
CA ILE A 77 -1.77 14.86 -1.83
C ILE A 77 -0.46 14.50 -1.12
N LEU A 78 -0.43 14.69 0.19
CA LEU A 78 0.63 14.19 1.05
C LEU A 78 0.07 13.04 1.89
N SER A 79 0.86 11.98 2.08
CA SER A 79 0.47 10.86 2.93
C SER A 79 1.57 10.56 3.95
N VAL A 80 1.14 10.35 5.19
CA VAL A 80 1.98 9.94 6.31
C VAL A 80 1.68 8.48 6.61
N THR A 81 2.66 7.62 6.31
CA THR A 81 2.51 6.17 6.47
C THR A 81 2.71 5.74 7.93
N SER A 82 2.29 4.51 8.27
CA SER A 82 2.53 3.91 9.58
C SER A 82 4.01 3.76 9.95
N VAL A 83 4.93 3.84 8.98
CA VAL A 83 6.38 3.82 9.22
C VAL A 83 6.81 5.01 10.08
N SER A 84 6.19 6.18 9.91
CA SER A 84 6.46 7.35 10.75
C SER A 84 6.11 7.08 12.22
N ALA A 85 4.98 6.42 12.48
CA ALA A 85 4.60 6.00 13.84
C ALA A 85 5.59 4.97 14.40
N GLN A 86 6.02 3.99 13.59
CA GLN A 86 7.03 2.99 13.97
C GLN A 86 8.37 3.63 14.41
N ILE A 87 8.75 4.77 13.84
CA ILE A 87 9.99 5.46 14.27
C ILE A 87 9.77 6.18 15.61
N VAL A 88 8.65 6.90 15.74
CA VAL A 88 8.34 7.75 16.91
C VAL A 88 7.96 6.94 18.15
N VAL A 89 7.30 5.79 17.96
CA VAL A 89 6.81 4.95 19.06
C VAL A 89 7.95 4.30 19.83
N LEU A 90 9.10 4.02 19.19
CA LEU A 90 10.23 3.39 19.89
C LEU A 90 10.75 4.22 21.08
N PRO A 91 11.16 5.51 20.91
CA PRO A 91 11.61 6.31 22.04
C PRO A 91 10.49 6.57 23.05
N LEU A 92 9.24 6.78 22.61
CA LEU A 92 8.10 6.98 23.50
C LEU A 92 7.78 5.73 24.33
N GLY A 93 7.81 4.55 23.72
CA GLY A 93 7.59 3.27 24.39
C GLY A 93 8.67 2.97 25.41
N ARG A 94 9.94 3.25 25.09
CA ARG A 94 11.06 3.16 26.05
C ARG A 94 10.93 4.16 27.19
N LEU A 95 10.51 5.39 26.90
CA LEU A 95 10.24 6.41 27.92
C LEU A 95 9.11 5.99 28.86
N MET A 96 8.00 5.49 28.32
CA MET A 96 6.89 4.96 29.12
C MET A 96 7.33 3.75 29.94
N ALA A 97 8.19 2.87 29.40
CA ALA A 97 8.74 1.74 30.16
C ALA A 97 9.71 2.17 31.28
N ALA A 98 10.35 3.33 31.16
CA ALA A 98 11.23 3.86 32.20
C ALA A 98 10.47 4.63 33.30
N ILE A 99 9.35 5.28 32.95
CA ILE A 99 8.61 6.18 33.87
C ILE A 99 7.42 5.48 34.55
N LEU A 100 6.72 4.57 33.87
CA LEU A 100 5.50 3.98 34.41
C LEU A 100 5.79 3.00 35.55
N PRO A 101 4.94 2.98 36.60
CA PRO A 101 5.10 2.06 37.71
C PRO A 101 4.84 0.61 37.29
N ASP A 102 5.68 -0.29 37.80
CA ASP A 102 5.64 -1.75 37.60
C ASP A 102 4.64 -2.47 38.54
N LYS A 103 4.01 -1.73 39.45
CA LYS A 103 3.06 -2.26 40.43
C LYS A 103 1.93 -3.04 39.77
N VAL A 104 1.79 -4.30 40.19
CA VAL A 104 0.69 -5.17 39.81
C VAL A 104 -0.52 -4.86 40.69
N ILE A 105 -1.55 -4.26 40.10
CA ILE A 105 -2.83 -4.00 40.73
C ILE A 105 -3.71 -5.23 40.54
N ARG A 106 -4.07 -5.89 41.64
CA ARG A 106 -5.02 -7.02 41.63
C ARG A 106 -6.42 -6.49 41.88
N PHE A 107 -7.38 -6.83 41.03
CA PHE A 107 -8.77 -6.45 41.23
C PHE A 107 -9.37 -7.27 42.38
N PRO A 108 -9.88 -6.63 43.45
CA PRO A 108 -10.46 -7.34 44.59
C PRO A 108 -11.59 -8.27 44.13
N GLY A 109 -11.52 -9.55 44.50
CA GLY A 109 -12.55 -10.55 44.14
C GLY A 109 -12.40 -11.21 42.77
N THR A 110 -11.37 -10.90 41.98
CA THR A 110 -11.09 -11.59 40.71
C THR A 110 -9.65 -12.09 40.63
N LYS A 111 -9.37 -13.03 39.72
CA LYS A 111 -7.98 -13.45 39.38
C LYS A 111 -7.27 -12.44 38.48
N TRP A 112 -7.90 -11.32 38.15
CA TRP A 112 -7.39 -10.34 37.20
C TRP A 112 -6.35 -9.44 37.87
N SER A 113 -5.16 -9.43 37.29
CA SER A 113 -4.05 -8.58 37.69
C SER A 113 -3.63 -7.71 36.52
N PHE A 114 -3.52 -6.40 36.75
CA PHE A 114 -3.13 -5.43 35.74
C PHE A 114 -1.86 -4.71 36.18
N SER A 115 -0.90 -4.57 35.28
CA SER A 115 0.28 -3.74 35.48
C SER A 115 0.35 -2.70 34.36
N LEU A 116 0.65 -1.46 34.72
CA LEU A 116 0.89 -0.38 33.77
C LEU A 116 2.23 -0.57 33.03
N ASN A 117 3.16 -1.30 33.64
CA ASN A 117 4.49 -1.58 33.12
C ASN A 117 4.89 -3.04 33.40
N PRO A 118 4.44 -4.00 32.56
CA PRO A 118 4.73 -5.42 32.77
C PRO A 118 6.18 -5.81 32.46
N GLY A 119 6.99 -4.90 31.93
CA GLY A 119 8.39 -5.16 31.55
C GLY A 119 8.91 -4.15 30.52
N PRO A 120 10.14 -4.36 30.01
CA PRO A 120 10.75 -3.52 28.98
C PRO A 120 9.88 -3.43 27.73
N PHE A 121 9.94 -2.28 27.04
CA PHE A 121 9.24 -2.10 25.77
C PHE A 121 9.80 -3.06 24.72
N ASN A 122 8.99 -4.01 24.27
CA ASN A 122 9.42 -5.10 23.41
C ASN A 122 8.94 -4.95 21.96
N LEU A 123 9.43 -5.85 21.10
CA LEU A 123 9.10 -5.85 19.67
C LEU A 123 7.60 -6.07 19.41
N LYS A 124 6.91 -6.93 20.15
CA LYS A 124 5.48 -7.24 19.93
C LYS A 124 4.57 -6.07 20.28
N GLU A 125 4.83 -5.38 21.40
CA GLU A 125 4.17 -4.10 21.72
C GLU A 125 4.35 -3.11 20.58
N HIS A 126 5.58 -2.98 20.07
CA HIS A 126 5.89 -2.06 18.99
C HIS A 126 5.15 -2.40 17.69
N VAL A 127 5.12 -3.69 17.30
CA VAL A 127 4.40 -4.17 16.13
C VAL A 127 2.90 -3.88 16.24
N LEU A 128 2.28 -4.16 17.39
CA LEU A 128 0.86 -3.90 17.60
C LEU A 128 0.51 -2.41 17.53
N VAL A 129 1.33 -1.53 18.12
CA VAL A 129 1.12 -0.08 18.01
C VAL A 129 1.18 0.37 16.54
N THR A 130 2.12 -0.16 15.75
CA THR A 130 2.22 0.17 14.32
C THR A 130 1.03 -0.37 13.52
N ILE A 131 0.45 -1.52 13.88
CA ILE A 131 -0.79 -2.02 13.27
C ILE A 131 -1.95 -1.04 13.53
N PHE A 132 -2.08 -0.53 14.75
CA PHE A 132 -3.09 0.51 15.05
C PHE A 132 -2.86 1.77 14.22
N ALA A 133 -1.60 2.22 14.13
CA ALA A 133 -1.24 3.38 13.31
C ALA A 133 -1.54 3.14 11.82
N ASN A 134 -1.34 1.92 11.31
CA ASN A 134 -1.64 1.56 9.92
C ASN A 134 -3.14 1.66 9.62
N SER A 135 -4.00 1.20 10.53
CA SER A 135 -5.45 1.38 10.41
C SER A 135 -5.87 2.85 10.32
N GLY A 136 -5.15 3.74 11.02
CA GLY A 136 -5.36 5.19 10.93
C GLY A 136 -4.70 5.87 9.72
N SER A 137 -3.74 5.22 9.04
CA SER A 137 -3.00 5.85 7.93
C SER A 137 -3.79 5.92 6.61
N ASN A 138 -4.88 5.16 6.49
CA ASN A 138 -5.70 5.11 5.28
C ASN A 138 -6.99 5.91 5.48
N PRO A 139 -7.26 6.95 4.67
CA PRO A 139 -8.52 7.68 4.69
C PRO A 139 -9.72 6.77 4.41
N VAL A 140 -10.88 7.13 4.96
CA VAL A 140 -12.12 6.39 4.77
C VAL A 140 -12.76 6.80 3.45
N TYR A 141 -12.91 5.87 2.51
CA TYR A 141 -13.44 6.15 1.17
C TYR A 141 -14.82 6.82 1.17
N ALA A 142 -15.70 6.44 2.10
CA ALA A 142 -17.03 7.05 2.24
C ALA A 142 -17.00 8.57 2.53
N VAL A 143 -15.87 9.09 3.05
CA VAL A 143 -15.70 10.53 3.29
C VAL A 143 -15.67 11.31 1.97
N ASP A 144 -15.29 10.68 0.85
CA ASP A 144 -15.37 11.32 -0.48
C ASP A 144 -16.83 11.62 -0.86
N ILE A 145 -17.76 10.72 -0.54
CA ILE A 145 -19.21 10.94 -0.76
C ILE A 145 -19.69 12.14 0.06
N ILE A 146 -19.31 12.19 1.34
CA ILE A 146 -19.67 13.29 2.25
C ILE A 146 -19.07 14.61 1.74
N THR A 147 -17.83 14.57 1.26
CA THR A 147 -17.13 15.72 0.69
C THR A 147 -17.85 16.21 -0.57
N ILE A 148 -18.22 15.31 -1.48
CA ILE A 148 -18.95 15.67 -2.71
C ILE A 148 -20.24 16.41 -2.38
N VAL A 149 -21.04 15.84 -1.46
CA VAL A 149 -22.32 16.46 -1.09
C VAL A 149 -22.13 17.84 -0.44
N LYS A 150 -21.17 17.99 0.47
CA LYS A 150 -20.94 19.27 1.17
C LYS A 150 -20.24 20.33 0.30
N ALA A 151 -19.18 19.94 -0.41
CA ALA A 151 -18.30 20.86 -1.11
C ALA A 151 -18.75 21.18 -2.54
N PHE A 152 -19.36 20.21 -3.24
CA PHE A 152 -19.72 20.36 -4.66
C PHE A 152 -21.21 20.51 -4.88
N TYR A 153 -22.06 19.88 -4.06
CA TYR A 153 -23.52 19.98 -4.19
C TYR A 153 -24.16 20.90 -3.16
N HIS A 154 -23.35 21.54 -2.31
CA HIS A 154 -23.79 22.47 -1.26
C HIS A 154 -24.90 21.92 -0.33
N GLY A 155 -24.91 20.59 -0.15
CA GLY A 155 -25.86 19.88 0.68
C GLY A 155 -25.41 19.69 2.11
N ASN A 156 -26.40 19.43 2.97
CA ASN A 156 -26.15 19.10 4.37
C ASN A 156 -26.38 17.61 4.61
N ILE A 157 -25.34 16.95 5.14
CA ILE A 157 -25.43 15.61 5.72
C ILE A 157 -25.15 15.74 7.21
N ASP A 158 -26.12 15.28 8.01
CA ASP A 158 -25.99 15.23 9.46
C ASP A 158 -24.85 14.30 9.88
N ALA A 159 -24.26 14.59 11.04
CA ALA A 159 -23.10 13.85 11.55
C ALA A 159 -23.40 12.36 11.76
N VAL A 160 -24.60 12.01 12.23
CA VAL A 160 -24.97 10.62 12.54
C VAL A 160 -25.03 9.75 11.27
N PRO A 161 -25.79 10.11 10.21
CA PRO A 161 -25.73 9.40 8.93
C PRO A 161 -24.31 9.32 8.34
N ALA A 162 -23.54 10.40 8.42
CA ALA A 162 -22.16 10.43 7.91
C ALA A 162 -21.24 9.42 8.63
N ILE A 163 -21.35 9.33 9.95
CA ILE A 163 -20.60 8.36 10.76
C ILE A 163 -21.07 6.93 10.47
N LEU A 164 -22.37 6.69 10.36
CA LEU A 164 -22.91 5.36 10.04
C LEU A 164 -22.48 4.89 8.65
N LEU A 165 -22.53 5.78 7.64
CA LEU A 165 -22.03 5.51 6.30
C LEU A 165 -20.53 5.17 6.33
N SER A 166 -19.74 5.97 7.03
CA SER A 166 -18.30 5.75 7.16
C SER A 166 -17.98 4.43 7.87
N GLN A 167 -18.67 4.12 8.96
CA GLN A 167 -18.45 2.91 9.74
C GLN A 167 -18.85 1.64 9.00
N THR A 168 -20.01 1.64 8.32
CA THR A 168 -20.50 0.47 7.59
C THR A 168 -19.55 0.07 6.46
N THR A 169 -19.01 1.03 5.70
CA THR A 169 -18.03 0.76 4.63
C THR A 169 -16.73 0.17 5.18
N GLN A 170 -16.21 0.68 6.29
CA GLN A 170 -14.99 0.14 6.93
C GLN A 170 -15.22 -1.27 7.50
N LEU A 171 -16.34 -1.51 8.18
CA LEU A 171 -16.68 -2.82 8.75
C LEU A 171 -16.83 -3.89 7.66
N LEU A 172 -17.37 -3.53 6.50
CA LEU A 172 -17.46 -4.44 5.35
C LEU A 172 -16.06 -4.87 4.88
N GLY A 173 -15.12 -3.92 4.74
CA GLY A 173 -13.74 -4.22 4.33
C GLY A 173 -13.02 -5.16 5.30
N TYR A 174 -13.07 -4.86 6.60
CA TYR A 174 -12.48 -5.74 7.62
C TYR A 174 -13.18 -7.11 7.72
N GLY A 175 -14.50 -7.15 7.47
CA GLY A 175 -15.26 -8.39 7.39
C GLY A 175 -14.74 -9.31 6.29
N TRP A 176 -14.55 -8.80 5.07
CA TRP A 176 -13.97 -9.55 3.96
C TRP A 176 -12.54 -10.00 4.24
N ALA A 177 -11.71 -9.14 4.83
CA ALA A 177 -10.35 -9.51 5.23
C ALA A 177 -10.35 -10.66 6.25
N GLY A 178 -11.31 -10.67 7.19
CA GLY A 178 -11.49 -11.76 8.14
C GLY A 178 -11.89 -13.08 7.49
N VAL A 179 -12.84 -13.06 6.55
CA VAL A 179 -13.26 -14.25 5.78
C VAL A 179 -12.10 -14.86 4.99
N PHE A 180 -11.28 -14.01 4.36
CA PHE A 180 -10.16 -14.47 3.54
C PHE A 180 -8.83 -14.62 4.29
N ARG A 181 -8.80 -14.44 5.61
CA ARG A 181 -7.58 -14.50 6.42
C ARG A 181 -6.77 -15.79 6.20
N LYS A 182 -7.45 -16.95 6.14
CA LYS A 182 -6.79 -18.24 5.91
C LYS A 182 -5.99 -18.27 4.60
N PHE A 183 -6.48 -17.59 3.57
CA PHE A 183 -5.84 -17.55 2.25
C PHE A 183 -4.81 -16.42 2.13
N LEU A 184 -5.13 -15.24 2.69
CA LEU A 184 -4.34 -14.02 2.51
C LEU A 184 -3.22 -13.83 3.56
N VAL A 185 -3.35 -14.48 4.72
CA VAL A 185 -2.45 -14.28 5.88
C VAL A 185 -1.81 -15.59 6.30
N ASP A 186 -2.60 -16.66 6.50
CA ASP A 186 -2.07 -17.91 7.05
C ASP A 186 -1.31 -18.76 5.98
N SER A 187 -1.47 -18.45 4.68
CA SER A 187 -0.77 -19.13 3.59
C SER A 187 0.69 -18.67 3.45
N PRO A 188 1.68 -19.58 3.43
CA PRO A 188 3.10 -19.22 3.33
C PRO A 188 3.52 -18.72 1.94
N TYR A 189 2.69 -18.94 0.91
CA TYR A 189 2.93 -18.45 -0.45
C TYR A 189 2.41 -17.02 -0.66
N MET A 190 1.52 -16.54 0.21
CA MET A 190 0.99 -15.19 0.13
C MET A 190 1.88 -14.24 0.94
N TRP A 191 2.46 -13.25 0.28
CA TRP A 191 3.32 -12.27 0.93
C TRP A 191 3.09 -10.87 0.37
N TRP A 192 3.35 -9.88 1.22
CA TRP A 192 3.12 -8.47 0.92
C TRP A 192 4.45 -7.72 1.00
N PRO A 193 5.05 -7.34 -0.15
CA PRO A 193 6.39 -6.72 -0.17
C PRO A 193 6.53 -5.48 0.73
N SER A 194 5.48 -4.66 0.79
CA SER A 194 5.42 -3.48 1.66
C SER A 194 5.57 -3.80 3.15
N ASN A 195 5.09 -4.96 3.61
CA ASN A 195 5.23 -5.39 4.99
C ASN A 195 6.68 -5.78 5.32
N LEU A 196 7.44 -6.30 4.36
CA LEU A 196 8.86 -6.66 4.57
C LEU A 196 9.72 -5.43 4.88
N VAL A 197 9.36 -4.26 4.35
CA VAL A 197 10.02 -2.99 4.68
C VAL A 197 9.81 -2.67 6.17
N GLN A 198 8.59 -2.81 6.67
CA GLN A 198 8.28 -2.59 8.09
C GLN A 198 9.00 -3.59 9.00
N VAL A 199 9.01 -4.89 8.63
CA VAL A 199 9.74 -5.93 9.37
C VAL A 199 11.24 -5.61 9.43
N SER A 200 11.83 -5.23 8.30
CA SER A 200 13.25 -4.88 8.24
C SER A 200 13.58 -3.69 9.16
N LEU A 201 12.69 -2.69 9.22
CA LEU A 201 12.84 -1.56 10.14
C LEU A 201 12.69 -1.99 11.61
N PHE A 202 11.72 -2.85 11.95
CA PHE A 202 11.58 -3.37 13.31
C PHE A 202 12.84 -4.08 13.79
N ARG A 203 13.43 -4.89 12.91
CA ARG A 203 14.70 -5.59 13.16
C ARG A 203 15.83 -4.61 13.37
N ALA A 204 15.98 -3.60 12.51
CA ALA A 204 17.01 -2.58 12.66
C ALA A 204 16.89 -1.78 13.98
N LEU A 205 15.67 -1.63 14.53
CA LEU A 205 15.39 -0.88 15.75
C LEU A 205 15.51 -1.70 17.05
N HIS A 206 15.18 -3.00 17.02
CA HIS A 206 15.12 -3.86 18.21
C HIS A 206 16.24 -4.90 18.29
N GLU A 207 16.83 -5.33 17.17
CA GLU A 207 17.92 -6.31 17.21
C GLU A 207 19.25 -5.65 17.54
N VAL A 208 20.01 -6.28 18.43
CA VAL A 208 21.39 -5.90 18.70
C VAL A 208 22.26 -6.30 17.51
N GLU A 209 22.88 -5.32 16.86
CA GLU A 209 23.71 -5.56 15.69
C GLU A 209 25.18 -5.74 16.07
N ILE A 210 25.79 -6.82 15.58
CA ILE A 210 27.23 -7.05 15.70
C ILE A 210 27.92 -6.24 14.60
N ARG A 211 28.55 -5.12 14.99
CA ARG A 211 29.20 -4.19 14.06
C ARG A 211 30.36 -4.88 13.32
N ARG A 212 30.28 -4.93 11.99
CA ARG A 212 31.43 -5.28 11.14
C ARG A 212 32.46 -4.15 11.21
N LYS A 213 33.73 -4.47 11.50
CA LYS A 213 34.82 -3.46 11.60
C LYS A 213 34.84 -2.58 10.34
N GLY A 214 34.77 -1.26 10.53
CA GLY A 214 34.80 -0.25 9.46
C GLY A 214 33.45 0.13 8.85
N GLY A 215 32.34 -0.54 9.21
CA GLY A 215 30.99 -0.21 8.71
C GLY A 215 30.17 0.69 9.64
N LEU A 216 29.13 1.31 9.08
CA LEU A 216 28.00 1.88 9.82
C LEU A 216 27.07 0.75 10.29
N THR A 217 26.46 0.90 11.47
CA THR A 217 25.35 0.02 11.87
C THR A 217 24.09 0.34 11.07
N ARG A 218 23.12 -0.58 11.00
CA ARG A 218 21.81 -0.37 10.36
C ARG A 218 21.11 0.87 10.92
N LEU A 219 21.15 1.06 12.24
CA LEU A 219 20.56 2.24 12.89
C LEU A 219 21.29 3.55 12.52
N GLN A 220 22.63 3.53 12.47
CA GLN A 220 23.41 4.71 12.07
C GLN A 220 23.13 5.10 10.63
N PHE A 221 23.11 4.12 9.71
CA PHE A 221 22.76 4.35 8.32
C PHE A 221 21.34 4.91 8.18
N PHE A 222 20.37 4.31 8.89
CA PHE A 222 19.00 4.80 8.94
C PHE A 222 18.91 6.27 9.40
N LEU A 223 19.59 6.64 10.48
CA LEU A 223 19.58 8.02 10.99
C LEU A 223 20.24 9.01 10.02
N VAL A 224 21.34 8.62 9.38
CA VAL A 224 22.00 9.45 8.35
C VAL A 224 21.04 9.72 7.19
N VAL A 225 20.42 8.67 6.65
CA VAL A 225 19.47 8.79 5.53
C VAL A 225 18.22 9.59 5.93
N LEU A 226 17.70 9.37 7.13
CA LEU A 226 16.54 10.10 7.67
C LEU A 226 16.83 11.61 7.73
N VAL A 227 17.96 12.00 8.33
CA VAL A 227 18.33 13.42 8.48
C VAL A 227 18.67 14.04 7.12
N SER A 228 19.40 13.34 6.25
CA SER A 228 19.73 13.86 4.92
C SER A 228 18.48 14.02 4.05
N SER A 229 17.55 13.06 4.09
CA SER A 229 16.30 13.12 3.34
C SER A 229 15.38 14.22 3.87
N PHE A 230 15.28 14.37 5.19
CA PHE A 230 14.54 15.47 5.82
C PHE A 230 15.11 16.84 5.40
N ALA A 231 16.43 17.01 5.46
CA ALA A 231 17.08 18.24 5.04
C ALA A 231 16.89 18.50 3.54
N TYR A 232 16.98 17.46 2.71
CA TYR A 232 16.78 17.56 1.27
C TYR A 232 15.35 17.97 0.91
N TYR A 233 14.33 17.50 1.64
CA TYR A 233 12.92 17.82 1.36
C TYR A 233 12.59 19.32 1.41
N ILE A 234 13.37 20.10 2.16
CA ILE A 234 13.26 21.58 2.19
C ILE A 234 13.55 22.18 0.80
N VAL A 235 14.40 21.53 0.00
CA VAL A 235 14.80 22.01 -1.32
C VAL A 235 13.63 21.96 -2.32
N PRO A 236 13.03 20.80 -2.68
CA PRO A 236 11.88 20.78 -3.57
C PRO A 236 10.61 21.34 -2.91
N GLY A 237 10.49 21.26 -1.58
CA GLY A 237 9.27 21.69 -0.88
C GLY A 237 9.13 23.20 -0.72
N TYR A 238 10.24 23.93 -0.55
CA TYR A 238 10.22 25.35 -0.21
C TYR A 238 11.17 26.21 -1.04
N LEU A 239 12.44 25.81 -1.16
CA LEU A 239 13.46 26.68 -1.78
C LEU A 239 13.40 26.70 -3.31
N PHE A 240 13.23 25.53 -3.94
CA PHE A 240 13.29 25.33 -5.39
C PHE A 240 12.18 24.39 -5.85
N GLN A 241 10.93 24.84 -5.76
CA GLN A 241 9.76 24.04 -6.14
C GLN A 241 9.76 23.58 -7.60
N SER A 242 10.46 24.28 -8.50
CA SER A 242 10.56 23.92 -9.91
C SER A 242 11.22 22.56 -10.16
N ILE A 243 12.06 22.06 -9.24
CA ILE A 243 12.71 20.74 -9.41
C ILE A 243 11.76 19.56 -9.25
N THR A 244 10.52 19.80 -8.81
CA THR A 244 9.44 18.80 -8.77
C THR A 244 8.96 18.42 -10.17
N ALA A 245 9.11 19.30 -11.18
CA ALA A 245 8.73 19.01 -12.56
C ALA A 245 9.58 19.82 -13.55
N LEU A 246 10.73 19.26 -13.92
CA LEU A 246 11.62 19.79 -14.96
C LEU A 246 11.21 19.24 -16.33
N SER A 247 10.29 19.95 -16.98
CA SER A 247 9.76 19.59 -18.29
C SER A 247 10.65 20.12 -19.42
N PHE A 248 11.66 19.36 -19.84
CA PHE A 248 12.64 19.80 -20.85
C PHE A 248 12.01 20.12 -22.20
N VAL A 249 11.00 19.35 -22.61
CA VAL A 249 10.27 19.59 -23.86
C VAL A 249 9.61 20.98 -23.86
N CYS A 250 9.06 21.40 -22.72
CA CYS A 250 8.46 22.73 -22.55
C CYS A 250 9.49 23.86 -22.64
N TRP A 251 10.74 23.61 -22.22
CA TRP A 251 11.82 24.60 -22.29
C TRP A 251 12.35 24.79 -23.70
N ILE A 252 12.48 23.70 -24.47
CA ILE A 252 12.95 23.75 -25.85
C ILE A 252 11.89 24.42 -26.75
N TRP A 253 10.62 24.07 -26.57
CA TRP A 253 9.51 24.59 -27.40
C TRP A 253 8.52 25.43 -26.59
N LYS A 254 9.00 26.57 -26.08
CA LYS A 254 8.22 27.47 -25.22
C LYS A 254 6.88 27.94 -25.83
N ASP A 255 6.86 28.24 -27.13
CA ASP A 255 5.70 28.85 -27.80
C ASP A 255 4.71 27.83 -28.42
N SER A 256 5.03 26.53 -28.35
CA SER A 256 4.19 25.49 -28.97
C SER A 256 3.22 24.89 -27.96
N VAL A 257 1.92 25.15 -28.16
CA VAL A 257 0.85 24.56 -27.32
C VAL A 257 0.93 23.03 -27.31
N THR A 258 1.18 22.42 -28.47
CA THR A 258 1.31 20.96 -28.58
C THR A 258 2.50 20.44 -27.78
N ALA A 259 3.64 21.13 -27.81
CA ALA A 259 4.81 20.73 -27.03
C ALA A 259 4.56 20.87 -25.53
N GLN A 260 3.83 21.90 -25.10
CA GLN A 260 3.42 22.08 -23.71
C GLN A 260 2.45 20.97 -23.25
N GLN A 261 1.46 20.62 -24.07
CA GLN A 261 0.51 19.54 -23.79
C GLN A 261 1.19 18.16 -23.66
N ILE A 262 2.19 17.89 -24.50
CA ILE A 262 2.95 16.63 -24.48
C ILE A 262 3.99 16.61 -23.35
N GLY A 263 4.69 17.72 -23.15
CA GLY A 263 5.88 17.79 -22.31
C GLY A 263 5.64 18.15 -20.86
N SER A 264 4.56 18.86 -20.53
CA SER A 264 4.35 19.38 -19.18
C SER A 264 4.12 18.25 -18.19
N GLY A 265 4.91 18.21 -17.11
CA GLY A 265 4.76 17.23 -16.03
C GLY A 265 3.61 17.53 -15.05
N LEU A 266 3.06 18.73 -15.08
CA LEU A 266 1.97 19.16 -14.18
C LEU A 266 0.61 19.25 -14.88
N HIS A 267 0.59 19.70 -16.14
CA HIS A 267 -0.63 19.98 -16.89
C HIS A 267 -0.69 19.26 -18.25
N GLY A 268 0.18 18.28 -18.45
CA GLY A 268 0.31 17.56 -19.71
C GLY A 268 0.64 16.10 -19.51
N LEU A 269 1.12 15.45 -20.57
CA LEU A 269 1.45 14.02 -20.53
C LEU A 269 2.80 13.72 -19.86
N GLY A 270 3.66 14.73 -19.65
CA GLY A 270 4.92 14.59 -18.94
C GLY A 270 6.07 13.95 -19.73
N ILE A 271 6.00 13.87 -21.06
CA ILE A 271 7.11 13.33 -21.88
C ILE A 271 8.34 14.21 -21.73
N GLY A 272 9.45 13.63 -21.27
CA GLY A 272 10.70 14.37 -21.02
C GLY A 272 10.63 15.30 -19.80
N SER A 273 9.68 15.07 -18.89
CA SER A 273 9.64 15.72 -17.59
C SER A 273 10.33 14.86 -16.53
N PHE A 274 11.23 15.47 -15.77
CA PHE A 274 11.96 14.80 -14.69
C PHE A 274 11.70 15.48 -13.35
N ALA A 275 11.63 14.70 -12.28
CA ALA A 275 11.47 15.20 -10.93
C ALA A 275 12.68 14.80 -10.09
N PHE A 276 13.26 15.77 -9.38
CA PHE A 276 14.25 15.51 -8.32
C PHE A 276 13.60 15.48 -6.93
N ASP A 277 12.27 15.45 -6.88
CA ASP A 277 11.51 15.29 -5.65
C ASP A 277 11.04 13.84 -5.48
N TRP A 278 11.35 13.25 -4.33
CA TRP A 278 10.94 11.88 -4.04
C TRP A 278 9.42 11.74 -3.94
N SER A 279 8.68 12.75 -3.45
CA SER A 279 7.21 12.67 -3.44
C SER A 279 6.62 12.60 -4.85
N THR A 280 7.17 13.34 -5.81
CA THR A 280 6.75 13.21 -7.21
C THR A 280 7.09 11.83 -7.79
N VAL A 281 8.30 11.32 -7.55
CA VAL A 281 8.74 10.00 -8.07
C VAL A 281 7.94 8.85 -7.46
N ALA A 282 7.65 8.91 -6.16
CA ALA A 282 6.90 7.91 -5.41
C ALA A 282 5.37 8.04 -5.57
N GLY A 283 4.87 9.16 -6.10
CA GLY A 283 3.43 9.47 -6.10
C GLY A 283 2.55 8.43 -6.78
N PHE A 284 3.07 7.70 -7.77
CA PHE A 284 2.28 6.76 -8.57
C PHE A 284 2.23 5.32 -8.03
N LEU A 285 3.33 4.80 -7.46
CA LEU A 285 3.42 3.42 -6.96
C LEU A 285 3.61 3.35 -5.43
N GLY A 286 3.48 4.47 -4.73
CA GLY A 286 4.04 4.59 -3.39
C GLY A 286 5.56 4.46 -3.44
N SER A 287 6.17 3.67 -2.56
CA SER A 287 7.62 3.45 -2.62
C SER A 287 7.99 2.44 -3.71
N PRO A 288 8.57 2.85 -4.86
CA PRO A 288 8.99 1.91 -5.90
C PRO A 288 10.07 0.94 -5.40
N LEU A 289 10.79 1.29 -4.33
CA LEU A 289 11.79 0.43 -3.69
C LEU A 289 11.18 -0.82 -3.05
N ALA A 290 9.91 -0.78 -2.65
CA ALA A 290 9.21 -1.91 -2.06
C ALA A 290 8.56 -2.81 -3.12
N THR A 291 8.39 -2.31 -4.35
CA THR A 291 7.62 -2.98 -5.41
C THR A 291 8.55 -3.87 -6.25
N PRO A 292 8.17 -5.15 -6.51
CA PRO A 292 8.97 -6.02 -7.36
C PRO A 292 9.19 -5.44 -8.77
N GLY A 293 10.40 -5.60 -9.31
CA GLY A 293 10.79 -5.01 -10.60
C GLY A 293 9.90 -5.44 -11.77
N PHE A 294 9.45 -6.69 -11.80
CA PHE A 294 8.54 -7.16 -12.85
C PHE A 294 7.19 -6.41 -12.84
N ALA A 295 6.68 -6.07 -11.65
CA ALA A 295 5.43 -5.33 -11.49
C ALA A 295 5.60 -3.88 -11.97
N ILE A 296 6.74 -3.26 -11.65
CA ILE A 296 7.09 -1.92 -12.15
C ILE A 296 7.12 -1.91 -13.68
N ILE A 297 7.78 -2.88 -14.31
CA ILE A 297 7.88 -2.99 -15.77
C ILE A 297 6.51 -3.21 -16.40
N ASN A 298 5.67 -4.08 -15.82
CA ASN A 298 4.32 -4.35 -16.33
C ASN A 298 3.45 -3.08 -16.30
N ILE A 299 3.46 -2.36 -15.18
CA ILE A 299 2.73 -1.11 -15.04
C ILE A 299 3.27 -0.04 -16.00
N LEU A 300 4.60 0.06 -16.15
CA LEU A 300 5.23 0.99 -17.09
C LEU A 300 4.79 0.73 -18.54
N PHE A 301 4.69 -0.54 -18.94
CA PHE A 301 4.20 -0.90 -20.27
C PHE A 301 2.74 -0.45 -20.48
N GLY A 302 1.86 -0.73 -19.51
CA GLY A 302 0.47 -0.26 -19.54
C GLY A 302 0.38 1.27 -19.57
N TYR A 303 1.20 1.95 -18.76
CA TYR A 303 1.29 3.41 -18.73
C TYR A 303 1.70 3.99 -20.09
N ILE A 304 2.77 3.47 -20.71
CA ILE A 304 3.22 3.93 -22.04
C ILE A 304 2.12 3.70 -23.09
N MET A 305 1.51 2.52 -23.09
CA MET A 305 0.46 2.19 -24.06
C MET A 305 -0.75 3.13 -23.94
N ILE A 306 -1.22 3.40 -22.73
CA ILE A 306 -2.40 4.23 -22.52
C ILE A 306 -2.07 5.71 -22.66
N LEU A 307 -1.08 6.20 -21.92
CA LEU A 307 -0.79 7.63 -21.82
C LEU A 307 -0.05 8.18 -23.03
N TYR A 308 0.88 7.44 -23.61
CA TYR A 308 1.73 7.93 -24.71
C TYR A 308 1.32 7.46 -26.09
N ILE A 309 0.43 6.48 -26.19
CA ILE A 309 -0.06 5.97 -27.49
C ILE A 309 -1.56 6.23 -27.63
N ILE A 310 -2.39 5.61 -26.80
CA ILE A 310 -3.85 5.61 -26.98
C ILE A 310 -4.45 7.01 -26.73
N ILE A 311 -4.10 7.69 -25.64
CA ILE A 311 -4.61 9.04 -25.35
C ILE A 311 -4.26 10.05 -26.46
N PRO A 312 -2.99 10.15 -26.89
CA PRO A 312 -2.59 10.90 -28.07
C PRO A 312 -3.43 10.60 -29.30
N ILE A 313 -3.53 9.33 -29.70
CA ILE A 313 -4.26 8.94 -30.91
C ILE A 313 -5.71 9.41 -30.81
N SER A 314 -6.40 9.13 -29.71
CA SER A 314 -7.80 9.51 -29.53
C SER A 314 -8.02 11.02 -29.48
N TYR A 315 -7.08 11.78 -28.89
CA TYR A 315 -7.15 13.25 -28.86
C TYR A 315 -6.96 13.86 -30.24
N TRP A 316 -5.90 13.46 -30.96
CA TRP A 316 -5.56 14.05 -32.26
C TRP A 316 -6.49 13.60 -33.39
N THR A 317 -7.04 12.39 -33.34
CA THR A 317 -8.12 11.94 -34.25
C THR A 317 -9.48 12.58 -33.93
N ASN A 318 -9.56 13.37 -32.85
CA ASN A 318 -10.80 14.00 -32.37
C ASN A 318 -11.93 12.99 -32.12
N SER A 319 -11.58 11.84 -31.56
CA SER A 319 -12.55 10.82 -31.18
C SER A 319 -13.47 11.38 -30.10
N TYR A 320 -14.79 11.25 -30.27
CA TYR A 320 -15.80 11.79 -29.36
C TYR A 320 -15.65 13.29 -29.07
N ASP A 321 -15.27 14.09 -30.07
CA ASP A 321 -15.07 15.54 -29.92
C ASP A 321 -14.02 15.91 -28.84
N ALA A 322 -13.04 15.04 -28.58
CA ALA A 322 -12.05 15.19 -27.51
C ALA A 322 -11.29 16.53 -27.53
N LYS A 323 -11.09 17.15 -28.70
CA LYS A 323 -10.39 18.45 -28.82
C LYS A 323 -11.13 19.62 -28.20
N ARG A 324 -12.41 19.47 -27.88
CA ARG A 324 -13.19 20.49 -27.14
C ARG A 324 -12.72 20.63 -25.69
N PHE A 325 -12.04 19.61 -25.17
CA PHE A 325 -11.61 19.54 -23.77
C PHE A 325 -10.08 19.57 -23.65
N PRO A 326 -9.53 19.93 -22.49
CA PRO A 326 -8.11 19.78 -22.21
C PRO A 326 -7.69 18.30 -22.33
N ILE A 327 -6.52 18.03 -22.91
CA ILE A 327 -5.99 16.66 -23.04
C ILE A 327 -5.82 15.97 -21.68
N PHE A 328 -5.45 16.74 -20.65
CA PHE A 328 -5.24 16.28 -19.29
C PHE A 328 -6.08 17.15 -18.32
N SER A 329 -7.13 16.58 -17.75
CA SER A 329 -8.00 17.24 -16.77
C SER A 329 -8.86 16.22 -16.04
N SER A 330 -9.05 16.42 -14.74
CA SER A 330 -10.01 15.67 -13.91
C SER A 330 -11.39 16.34 -13.82
N HIS A 331 -11.57 17.50 -14.45
CA HIS A 331 -12.85 18.22 -14.44
C HIS A 331 -13.86 17.62 -15.42
N VAL A 332 -15.13 17.91 -15.13
CA VAL A 332 -16.29 17.58 -15.98
C VAL A 332 -16.76 18.82 -16.75
N PHE A 333 -17.22 18.61 -17.98
CA PHE A 333 -17.49 19.70 -18.93
C PHE A 333 -18.89 19.62 -19.56
N ASP A 334 -19.41 20.77 -19.98
CA ASP A 334 -20.57 20.87 -20.86
C ASP A 334 -20.19 20.60 -22.33
N ALA A 335 -21.16 20.57 -23.24
CA ALA A 335 -20.93 20.34 -24.67
C ALA A 335 -20.08 21.43 -25.38
N ASN A 336 -19.93 22.59 -24.74
CA ASN A 336 -19.15 23.72 -25.25
C ASN A 336 -17.71 23.76 -24.69
N GLY A 337 -17.35 22.82 -23.82
CA GLY A 337 -16.02 22.75 -23.19
C GLY A 337 -15.87 23.63 -21.94
N LYS A 338 -16.95 24.19 -21.40
CA LYS A 338 -16.95 24.92 -20.12
C LYS A 338 -17.14 23.95 -18.95
N PRO A 339 -16.69 24.30 -17.74
CA PRO A 339 -16.99 23.50 -16.55
C PRO A 339 -18.49 23.25 -16.41
N TYR A 340 -18.87 22.01 -16.09
CA TYR A 340 -20.28 21.63 -15.99
C TYR A 340 -20.97 22.30 -14.80
N ASP A 341 -22.12 22.92 -15.04
CA ASP A 341 -22.92 23.55 -13.98
C ASP A 341 -23.93 22.54 -13.41
N VAL A 342 -23.62 22.02 -12.22
CA VAL A 342 -24.41 20.99 -11.55
C VAL A 342 -25.79 21.52 -11.13
N SER A 343 -25.93 22.83 -10.85
CA SER A 343 -27.19 23.44 -10.40
C SER A 343 -28.31 23.33 -11.44
N THR A 344 -27.95 23.18 -12.72
CA THR A 344 -28.90 23.00 -13.82
C THR A 344 -29.52 21.60 -13.85
N ALA A 345 -28.78 20.59 -13.39
CA ALA A 345 -29.16 19.18 -13.47
C ALA A 345 -29.61 18.60 -12.11
N LEU A 346 -29.21 19.21 -11.00
CA LEU A 346 -29.54 18.80 -9.65
C LEU A 346 -30.13 19.97 -8.88
N ASN A 347 -31.33 19.81 -8.33
CA ASN A 347 -31.90 20.82 -7.46
C ASN A 347 -31.16 20.81 -6.12
N GLU A 348 -30.48 21.90 -5.78
CA GLU A 348 -29.68 22.03 -4.55
C GLU A 348 -30.48 21.87 -3.26
N THR A 349 -31.80 22.14 -3.30
CA THR A 349 -32.65 22.09 -2.10
C THR A 349 -33.26 20.71 -1.87
N THR A 350 -33.70 20.03 -2.93
CA THR A 350 -34.36 18.72 -2.84
C THR A 350 -33.42 17.55 -3.12
N PHE A 351 -32.21 17.81 -3.64
CA PHE A 351 -31.29 16.78 -4.17
C PHE A 351 -31.93 15.89 -5.24
N GLU A 352 -32.99 16.37 -5.88
CA GLU A 352 -33.67 15.66 -6.95
C GLU A 352 -33.07 16.01 -8.30
N PHE A 353 -32.93 14.98 -9.13
CA PHE A 353 -32.45 15.13 -10.49
C PHE A 353 -33.47 15.87 -11.36
N ASN A 354 -33.08 17.05 -11.86
CA ASN A 354 -33.88 17.84 -12.79
C ASN A 354 -33.62 17.39 -14.23
N ARG A 355 -34.41 16.43 -14.70
CA ARG A 355 -34.30 15.90 -16.06
C ARG A 355 -34.47 16.96 -17.15
N ALA A 356 -35.43 17.88 -16.99
CA ALA A 356 -35.69 18.92 -17.99
C ALA A 356 -34.52 19.90 -18.11
N GLY A 357 -33.90 20.27 -16.97
CA GLY A 357 -32.70 21.10 -16.93
C GLY A 357 -31.49 20.40 -17.56
N TYR A 358 -31.29 19.11 -17.24
CA TYR A 358 -30.24 18.29 -17.83
C TYR A 358 -30.37 18.16 -19.36
N ASP A 359 -31.56 17.78 -19.84
CA ASP A 359 -31.83 17.58 -21.27
C ASP A 359 -31.76 18.90 -22.07
N GLY A 360 -32.06 20.04 -21.44
CA GLY A 360 -31.98 21.38 -22.03
C GLY A 360 -30.60 22.05 -21.98
N TYR A 361 -29.75 21.69 -21.00
CA TYR A 361 -28.41 22.28 -20.84
C TYR A 361 -27.34 21.48 -21.59
N SER A 362 -26.98 20.32 -21.06
CA SER A 362 -25.92 19.49 -21.64
C SER A 362 -25.79 18.15 -20.96
N LYS A 363 -25.33 17.16 -21.74
CA LYS A 363 -24.77 15.93 -21.18
C LYS A 363 -23.43 16.22 -20.51
N VAL A 364 -23.10 15.45 -19.48
CA VAL A 364 -21.78 15.52 -18.84
C VAL A 364 -20.73 14.95 -19.79
N ASN A 365 -19.69 15.73 -20.10
CA ASN A 365 -18.56 15.31 -20.91
C ASN A 365 -17.29 15.25 -20.05
N LEU A 366 -16.38 14.35 -20.43
CA LEU A 366 -15.12 14.11 -19.73
C LEU A 366 -13.95 14.37 -20.69
N SER A 367 -12.80 14.76 -20.13
CA SER A 367 -11.56 14.78 -20.91
C SER A 367 -11.20 13.36 -21.36
N ILE A 368 -10.48 13.23 -22.48
CA ILE A 368 -10.07 11.91 -22.99
C ILE A 368 -9.20 11.15 -21.98
N PHE A 369 -8.34 11.85 -21.25
CA PHE A 369 -7.55 11.27 -20.16
C PHE A 369 -8.43 10.70 -19.05
N PHE A 370 -9.47 11.44 -18.65
CA PHE A 370 -10.36 10.99 -17.59
C PHE A 370 -11.21 9.78 -18.04
N VAL A 371 -11.68 9.76 -19.29
CA VAL A 371 -12.40 8.62 -19.86
C VAL A 371 -11.57 7.34 -19.79
N TYR A 372 -10.32 7.36 -20.24
CA TYR A 372 -9.47 6.16 -20.21
C TYR A 372 -9.12 5.74 -18.78
N THR A 373 -8.79 6.69 -17.91
CA THR A 373 -8.51 6.39 -16.49
C THR A 373 -9.70 5.71 -15.81
N TYR A 374 -10.91 6.24 -16.03
CA TYR A 374 -12.13 5.71 -15.44
C TYR A 374 -12.54 4.36 -16.06
N GLY A 375 -12.46 4.24 -17.39
CA GLY A 375 -12.75 3.00 -18.12
C GLY A 375 -11.81 1.86 -17.73
N LEU A 376 -10.51 2.14 -17.60
CA LEU A 376 -9.52 1.15 -17.15
C LEU A 376 -9.75 0.73 -15.70
N SER A 377 -10.19 1.66 -14.83
CA SER A 377 -10.52 1.33 -13.44
C SER A 377 -11.63 0.26 -13.34
N PHE A 378 -12.64 0.32 -14.21
CA PHE A 378 -13.62 -0.77 -14.32
C PHE A 378 -13.06 -2.02 -14.99
N ALA A 379 -12.23 -1.86 -16.03
CA ALA A 379 -11.62 -2.99 -16.71
C ALA A 379 -10.72 -3.82 -15.79
N VAL A 380 -10.07 -3.20 -14.80
CA VAL A 380 -9.22 -3.89 -13.81
C VAL A 380 -10.01 -4.94 -13.02
N LEU A 381 -11.28 -4.69 -12.67
CA LEU A 381 -12.10 -5.66 -11.96
C LEU A 381 -12.34 -6.92 -12.80
N ALA A 382 -12.75 -6.73 -14.06
CA ALA A 382 -12.96 -7.84 -15.00
C ALA A 382 -11.64 -8.55 -15.32
N ALA A 383 -10.57 -7.79 -15.55
CA ALA A 383 -9.24 -8.32 -15.82
C ALA A 383 -8.72 -9.16 -14.65
N THR A 384 -8.99 -8.77 -13.40
CA THR A 384 -8.62 -9.55 -12.21
C THR A 384 -9.32 -10.90 -12.21
N LEU A 385 -10.64 -10.93 -12.47
CA LEU A 385 -11.40 -12.19 -12.56
C LEU A 385 -10.89 -13.08 -13.70
N THR A 386 -10.64 -12.49 -14.88
CA THR A 386 -10.07 -13.22 -16.03
C THR A 386 -8.67 -13.75 -15.73
N HIS A 387 -7.82 -12.95 -15.09
CA HIS A 387 -6.47 -13.34 -14.71
C HIS A 387 -6.50 -14.53 -13.73
N VAL A 388 -7.32 -14.45 -12.68
CA VAL A 388 -7.49 -15.56 -11.73
C VAL A 388 -8.02 -16.80 -12.45
N ALA A 389 -9.03 -16.66 -13.31
CA ALA A 389 -9.61 -17.80 -14.04
C ALA A 389 -8.60 -18.49 -14.98
N LEU A 390 -7.77 -17.73 -15.69
CA LEU A 390 -6.80 -18.26 -16.65
C LEU A 390 -5.56 -18.86 -15.97
N PHE A 391 -5.00 -18.18 -14.98
CA PHE A 391 -3.72 -18.56 -14.37
C PHE A 391 -3.89 -19.48 -13.15
N HIS A 392 -4.91 -19.23 -12.32
CA HIS A 392 -5.14 -19.97 -11.08
C HIS A 392 -6.40 -20.84 -11.10
N GLY A 393 -7.27 -20.70 -12.11
CA GLY A 393 -8.56 -21.39 -12.15
C GLY A 393 -8.43 -22.92 -12.18
N ARG A 394 -7.40 -23.46 -12.83
CA ARG A 394 -7.14 -24.92 -12.83
C ARG A 394 -6.78 -25.44 -11.44
N GLU A 395 -5.89 -24.75 -10.74
CA GLU A 395 -5.47 -25.12 -9.38
C GLU A 395 -6.64 -25.01 -8.40
N ILE A 396 -7.37 -23.89 -8.44
CA ILE A 396 -8.56 -23.66 -7.61
C ILE A 396 -9.61 -24.74 -7.88
N TRP A 397 -9.86 -25.08 -9.14
CA TRP A 397 -10.83 -26.11 -9.50
C TRP A 397 -10.44 -27.51 -9.00
N GLN A 398 -9.17 -27.87 -9.15
CA GLN A 398 -8.66 -29.15 -8.65
C GLN A 398 -8.74 -29.25 -7.13
N GLN A 399 -8.36 -28.19 -6.41
CA GLN A 399 -8.45 -28.12 -4.96
C GLN A 399 -9.92 -28.18 -4.49
N THR A 400 -10.81 -27.41 -5.12
CA THR A 400 -12.25 -27.41 -4.80
C THR A 400 -12.86 -28.80 -5.00
N LYS A 401 -12.52 -29.48 -6.11
CA LYS A 401 -13.00 -30.83 -6.40
C LYS A 401 -12.45 -31.88 -5.41
N ALA A 402 -11.22 -31.70 -4.92
CA ALA A 402 -10.66 -32.56 -3.90
C ALA A 402 -11.39 -32.39 -2.56
N THR A 403 -11.61 -31.15 -2.11
CA THR A 403 -12.34 -30.84 -0.88
C THR A 403 -13.79 -31.36 -0.90
N LEU A 404 -14.51 -31.15 -2.00
CA LEU A 404 -15.90 -31.63 -2.15
C LEU A 404 -16.01 -33.16 -2.23
N LYS A 405 -14.92 -33.88 -2.55
CA LYS A 405 -14.87 -35.34 -2.48
C LYS A 405 -14.55 -35.86 -1.07
N ASP A 406 -13.84 -35.07 -0.27
CA ASP A 406 -13.51 -35.39 1.13
C ASP A 406 -14.67 -35.16 2.12
N ASP A 407 -15.74 -34.46 1.72
CA ASP A 407 -16.98 -34.29 2.50
C ASP A 407 -17.80 -35.60 2.69
N ASN A 408 -17.29 -36.75 2.22
CA ASN A 408 -17.82 -38.08 2.57
C ASN A 408 -17.23 -38.65 3.87
N TRP A 409 -16.51 -37.88 4.68
CA TRP A 409 -16.05 -38.29 6.01
C TRP A 409 -17.13 -38.09 7.10
N THR A 410 -18.17 -38.91 7.04
CA THR A 410 -18.85 -39.38 8.25
C THR A 410 -18.06 -40.54 8.85
N SER A 411 -17.01 -40.25 9.62
CA SER A 411 -16.53 -41.21 10.62
C SER A 411 -15.86 -40.51 11.81
N PRO A 412 -16.33 -40.75 13.04
CA PRO A 412 -15.77 -40.18 14.26
C PRO A 412 -14.58 -41.03 14.74
N ALA A 413 -13.37 -40.58 14.43
CA ALA A 413 -12.15 -40.91 15.14
C ALA A 413 -11.24 -39.71 14.81
N TYR A 414 -10.99 -38.76 15.69
CA TYR A 414 -10.34 -38.89 16.98
C TYR A 414 -10.86 -37.79 17.92
N LEU A 415 -11.36 -38.21 19.09
CA LEU A 415 -11.46 -37.38 20.29
C LEU A 415 -10.18 -37.55 21.12
#